data_AF-A0A4Y7QD22-F1
#
_entry.id   AF-A0A4Y7QD22-F1
#
_cell.length_a   1.000
_cell.length_b   1.000
_cell.length_c   1.000
_cell.angle_alpha   90.00
_cell.angle_beta   90.00
_cell.angle_gamma   90.00
#
_symmetry.space_group_name_H-M   'P 1'
#
loop_
_entity.id
_entity.type
_entity.pdbx_description
1 polymer ?
#
loop_
_entity_poly.entity_id
_entity_poly.type
_entity_poly.pdbx_seq_one_letter_code
_entity_poly.pdbx_strand_id
1 'polypeptide(L)'
;MHFRSDDSDSKLVSFLARSRPPLESLTVTADFNSEILLDCLRHTPALTSLNVYHRPKLTDADIKMLQLCPNTENNICPGLQNINFESCVENANMKLMVDMVVSRRQNFDVSSSYRMNPQASPARNRQREGILRSIHLGGCRFEEYSSYDSINFASHPEIERCIEEGLEIFEDPDSDSD
;
A
#
# COMPACT_ATOMS: atom_id res chain seq x y z
N MET A 1 -15.33 3.11 3.26
CA MET A 1 -16.15 2.39 4.27
C MET A 1 -15.36 2.29 5.56
N HIS A 2 -16.02 2.30 6.73
CA HIS A 2 -15.37 2.25 8.04
C HIS A 2 -15.92 1.09 8.90
N PHE A 3 -15.04 0.19 9.34
CA PHE A 3 -15.35 -0.89 10.28
C PHE A 3 -14.77 -0.57 11.65
N ARG A 4 -15.53 -0.79 12.73
CA ARG A 4 -15.17 -0.45 14.11
C ARG A 4 -14.81 -1.71 14.92
N SER A 5 -14.23 -1.53 16.10
CA SER A 5 -13.74 -2.63 16.95
C SER A 5 -14.79 -3.67 17.38
N ASP A 6 -16.09 -3.36 17.26
CA ASP A 6 -17.21 -4.28 17.52
C ASP A 6 -17.70 -5.03 16.26
N ASP A 7 -17.04 -4.82 15.12
CA ASP A 7 -17.30 -5.58 13.90
C ASP A 7 -16.51 -6.88 13.87
N SER A 8 -17.21 -7.97 13.53
CA SER A 8 -16.61 -9.29 13.33
C SER A 8 -16.19 -9.48 11.88
N ASP A 9 -15.24 -10.38 11.65
CA ASP A 9 -14.81 -10.83 10.31
C ASP A 9 -15.99 -11.17 9.39
N SER A 10 -17.01 -11.84 9.93
CA SER A 10 -18.21 -12.23 9.18
C SER A 10 -19.03 -11.05 8.67
N LYS A 11 -19.05 -9.91 9.37
CA LYS A 11 -19.72 -8.68 8.91
C LYS A 11 -18.97 -8.07 7.74
N LEU A 12 -17.64 -8.04 7.81
CA LEU A 12 -16.77 -7.54 6.74
C LEU A 12 -16.96 -8.36 5.46
N VAL A 13 -16.85 -9.68 5.55
CA VAL A 13 -17.05 -10.58 4.40
C VAL A 13 -18.46 -10.46 3.84
N SER A 14 -19.49 -10.46 4.70
CA SER A 14 -20.88 -10.33 4.25
C SER A 14 -21.14 -8.97 3.59
N PHE A 15 -20.51 -7.89 4.06
CA PHE A 15 -20.63 -6.59 3.44
C PHE A 15 -20.02 -6.59 2.04
N LEU A 16 -18.79 -7.08 1.90
CA LEU A 16 -18.08 -7.09 0.62
C LEU A 16 -18.81 -7.91 -0.44
N ALA A 17 -19.39 -9.05 -0.04
CA ALA A 17 -20.24 -9.85 -0.91
C ALA A 17 -21.51 -9.13 -1.39
N ARG A 18 -21.97 -8.11 -0.64
CA ARG A 18 -23.22 -7.37 -0.92
C ARG A 18 -22.99 -6.01 -1.56
N SER A 19 -21.79 -5.44 -1.46
CA SER A 19 -21.45 -4.18 -2.11
C SER A 19 -21.52 -4.34 -3.64
N ARG A 20 -22.48 -3.65 -4.26
CA ARG A 20 -22.69 -3.65 -5.72
C ARG A 20 -21.81 -2.66 -6.48
N PRO A 21 -21.47 -1.45 -5.98
CA PRO A 21 -20.44 -0.63 -6.61
C PRO A 21 -19.04 -1.06 -6.17
N PRO A 22 -18.02 -0.83 -7.02
CA PRO A 22 -16.62 -1.08 -6.65
C PRO A 22 -16.25 -0.24 -5.43
N LEU A 23 -15.72 -0.89 -4.39
CA LEU A 23 -15.24 -0.19 -3.21
C LEU A 23 -13.91 0.52 -3.55
N GLU A 24 -13.90 1.84 -3.47
CA GLU A 24 -12.71 2.66 -3.79
C GLU A 24 -11.87 3.00 -2.55
N SER A 25 -12.50 3.04 -1.36
CA SER A 25 -11.82 3.38 -0.12
C SER A 25 -12.26 2.48 1.04
N LEU A 26 -11.27 1.93 1.73
CA LEU A 26 -11.42 1.05 2.88
C LEU A 26 -10.62 1.60 4.07
N THR A 27 -11.30 1.71 5.21
CA THR A 27 -10.70 2.05 6.49
C THR A 27 -11.00 0.94 7.48
N VAL A 28 -9.94 0.37 8.05
CA VAL A 28 -9.99 -0.69 9.04
C VAL A 28 -9.44 -0.16 10.37
N THR A 29 -10.29 -0.11 11.39
CA THR A 29 -9.90 0.17 12.77
C THR A 29 -10.24 -1.00 13.71
N ALA A 30 -10.86 -2.05 13.17
CA ALA A 30 -11.25 -3.24 13.90
C ALA A 30 -10.10 -4.24 14.00
N ASP A 31 -10.15 -5.10 15.03
CA ASP A 31 -9.17 -6.17 15.23
C ASP A 31 -9.50 -7.38 14.35
N PHE A 32 -9.25 -7.23 13.04
CA PHE A 32 -9.38 -8.32 12.08
C PHE A 32 -8.09 -9.14 12.00
N ASN A 33 -8.21 -10.38 11.52
CA ASN A 33 -7.05 -11.15 11.07
C ASN A 33 -6.48 -10.53 9.77
N SER A 34 -5.15 -10.42 9.64
CA SER A 34 -4.50 -9.91 8.44
C SER A 34 -4.85 -10.72 7.19
N GLU A 35 -5.01 -12.04 7.31
CA GLU A 35 -5.44 -12.91 6.20
C GLU A 35 -6.81 -12.50 5.67
N ILE A 36 -7.73 -12.15 6.56
CA ILE A 36 -9.09 -11.73 6.21
C ILE A 36 -9.05 -10.36 5.54
N LEU A 37 -8.24 -9.42 6.04
CA LEU A 37 -8.00 -8.16 5.35
C LEU A 37 -7.47 -8.40 3.93
N LEU A 38 -6.48 -9.27 3.75
CA LEU A 38 -5.90 -9.54 2.43
C LEU A 38 -6.91 -10.18 1.46
N ASP A 39 -7.74 -11.11 1.96
CA ASP A 39 -8.84 -11.68 1.18
C ASP A 39 -9.87 -10.62 0.77
N CYS A 40 -10.19 -9.71 1.68
CA CYS A 40 -11.05 -8.58 1.39
C CYS A 40 -10.47 -7.70 0.27
N LEU A 41 -9.18 -7.40 0.33
CA LEU A 41 -8.48 -6.60 -0.68
C LEU A 41 -8.48 -7.29 -2.05
N ARG A 42 -8.32 -8.62 -2.10
CA ARG A 42 -8.43 -9.41 -3.36
C ARG A 42 -9.79 -9.24 -4.03
N HIS A 43 -10.86 -9.11 -3.26
CA HIS A 43 -12.21 -8.90 -3.78
C HIS A 43 -12.53 -7.45 -4.13
N THR A 44 -11.62 -6.51 -3.86
CA THR A 44 -11.78 -5.07 -4.15
C THR A 44 -10.69 -4.54 -5.08
N PRO A 45 -10.62 -4.99 -6.35
CA PRO A 45 -9.56 -4.60 -7.28
C PRO A 45 -9.57 -3.10 -7.63
N ALA A 46 -10.72 -2.44 -7.48
CA ALA A 46 -10.89 -1.01 -7.72
C ALA A 46 -10.50 -0.11 -6.53
N LEU A 47 -9.99 -0.69 -5.45
CA LEU A 47 -9.60 0.06 -4.27
C LEU A 47 -8.42 1.00 -4.59
N THR A 48 -8.60 2.29 -4.29
CA THR A 48 -7.60 3.34 -4.48
C THR A 48 -7.06 3.90 -3.16
N SER A 49 -7.75 3.68 -2.04
CA SER A 49 -7.30 4.10 -0.72
C SER A 49 -7.50 3.00 0.32
N LEU A 50 -6.43 2.68 1.04
CA LEU A 50 -6.42 1.74 2.15
C LEU A 50 -5.88 2.44 3.40
N ASN A 51 -6.64 2.38 4.49
CA ASN A 51 -6.21 2.87 5.80
C ASN A 51 -6.37 1.75 6.82
N VAL A 52 -5.30 1.40 7.52
CA VAL A 52 -5.27 0.36 8.55
C VAL A 52 -4.72 0.97 9.83
N TYR A 53 -5.52 0.93 10.89
CA TYR A 53 -5.22 1.57 12.17
C TYR A 53 -5.15 0.54 13.29
N HIS A 54 -3.99 0.47 13.95
CA HIS A 54 -3.61 -0.38 15.08
C HIS A 54 -3.66 -1.89 14.84
N ARG A 55 -4.71 -2.39 14.18
CA ARG A 55 -4.97 -3.79 13.86
C ARG A 55 -5.60 -3.91 12.46
N PRO A 56 -5.42 -5.04 11.74
CA PRO A 56 -4.49 -6.15 12.03
C PRO A 56 -3.03 -5.72 12.16
N LYS A 57 -2.23 -6.52 12.84
CA LYS A 57 -0.77 -6.41 12.76
C LYS A 57 -0.31 -7.07 11.47
N LEU A 58 0.32 -6.28 10.59
CA LEU A 58 0.85 -6.72 9.32
C LEU A 58 2.26 -7.25 9.52
N THR A 59 2.48 -8.46 9.03
CA THR A 59 3.78 -9.13 8.99
C THR A 59 4.52 -8.85 7.68
N ASP A 60 5.79 -9.24 7.63
CA ASP A 60 6.58 -9.26 6.40
C ASP A 60 5.89 -9.99 5.24
N ALA A 61 5.21 -11.11 5.53
CA ALA A 61 4.47 -11.87 4.54
C ALA A 61 3.29 -11.05 3.99
N ASP A 62 2.57 -10.35 4.86
CA ASP A 62 1.43 -9.51 4.48
C ASP A 62 1.90 -8.34 3.59
N ILE A 63 2.98 -7.65 3.97
CA ILE A 63 3.58 -6.56 3.20
C ILE A 63 4.02 -7.06 1.82
N LYS A 64 4.64 -8.25 1.77
CA LYS A 64 5.08 -8.86 0.50
C LYS A 64 3.91 -9.17 -0.42
N MET A 65 2.76 -9.57 0.12
CA MET A 65 1.54 -9.80 -0.67
C MET A 65 0.95 -8.53 -1.26
N LEU A 66 1.25 -7.36 -0.69
CA LEU A 66 0.87 -6.07 -1.23
C LEU A 66 1.81 -5.57 -2.34
N GLN A 67 2.92 -6.26 -2.63
CA GLN A 67 3.80 -5.91 -3.75
C GLN A 67 3.13 -6.25 -5.09
N LEU A 68 3.37 -5.44 -6.12
CA LEU A 68 2.94 -5.78 -7.47
C LEU A 68 3.97 -6.69 -8.13
N CYS A 69 3.49 -7.84 -8.60
CA CYS A 69 4.26 -8.77 -9.39
C CYS A 69 4.06 -8.51 -10.90
N PRO A 70 5.00 -8.95 -11.75
CA PRO A 70 4.84 -8.91 -13.21
C PRO A 70 3.61 -9.69 -13.68
N ASN A 71 3.23 -10.75 -12.96
CA ASN A 71 2.01 -11.49 -13.22
C ASN A 71 0.81 -10.77 -12.57
N THR A 72 -0.02 -10.13 -13.40
CA THR A 72 -1.12 -9.27 -12.94
C THR A 72 -2.26 -10.02 -12.25
N GLU A 73 -2.41 -11.32 -12.48
CA GLU A 73 -3.55 -12.11 -11.96
C GLU A 73 -3.57 -12.24 -10.43
N ASN A 74 -2.39 -12.14 -9.79
CA ASN A 74 -2.25 -12.29 -8.34
C ASN A 74 -2.11 -10.95 -7.60
N ASN A 75 -2.13 -9.83 -8.31
CA ASN A 75 -1.89 -8.52 -7.71
C ASN A 75 -3.10 -8.06 -6.88
N ILE A 76 -2.87 -7.76 -5.61
CA ILE A 76 -3.88 -7.24 -4.70
C ILE A 76 -4.00 -5.72 -4.90
N CYS A 77 -5.23 -5.25 -5.19
CA CYS A 77 -5.55 -3.83 -5.40
C CYS A 77 -4.51 -3.12 -6.30
N PRO A 78 -4.39 -3.48 -7.59
CA PRO A 78 -3.39 -2.88 -8.48
C PRO A 78 -3.58 -1.37 -8.66
N GLY A 79 -4.80 -0.86 -8.43
CA GLY A 79 -5.13 0.57 -8.51
C GLY A 79 -4.87 1.39 -7.24
N LEU A 80 -4.20 0.82 -6.23
CA LEU A 80 -4.03 1.49 -4.93
C LEU A 80 -3.14 2.73 -5.04
N GLN A 81 -3.68 3.87 -4.63
CA GLN A 81 -3.03 5.18 -4.72
C GLN A 81 -2.63 5.76 -3.36
N ASN A 82 -3.36 5.43 -2.30
CA ASN A 82 -3.09 5.98 -0.98
C ASN A 82 -3.06 4.84 0.03
N ILE A 83 -1.96 4.74 0.78
CA ILE A 83 -1.80 3.77 1.86
C ILE A 83 -1.58 4.53 3.14
N ASN A 84 -2.33 4.19 4.18
CA ASN A 84 -2.11 4.69 5.52
C ASN A 84 -2.00 3.51 6.48
N PHE A 85 -0.83 3.34 7.07
CA PHE A 85 -0.54 2.37 8.10
C PHE A 85 -0.23 3.12 9.39
N GLU A 86 -1.14 3.01 10.35
CA GLU A 86 -1.03 3.65 11.65
C GLU A 86 -0.87 2.56 12.72
N SER A 87 0.31 2.42 13.32
CA SER A 87 0.61 1.46 14.38
C SER A 87 0.20 0.02 14.04
N CYS A 88 0.15 -0.34 12.76
CA CYS A 88 -0.29 -1.66 12.29
C CYS A 88 0.87 -2.51 11.74
N VAL A 89 2.08 -1.96 11.67
CA VAL A 89 3.30 -2.66 11.25
C VAL A 89 4.24 -2.71 12.44
N GLU A 90 4.63 -3.91 12.87
CA GLU A 90 5.52 -4.12 14.03
C GLU A 90 6.62 -5.13 13.68
N ASN A 91 7.87 -4.76 13.95
CA ASN A 91 9.06 -5.56 13.70
C ASN A 91 9.12 -6.11 12.26
N ALA A 92 8.65 -5.31 11.30
CA ALA A 92 8.73 -5.68 9.90
C ALA A 92 10.07 -5.23 9.32
N ASN A 93 10.54 -5.94 8.30
CA ASN A 93 11.72 -5.54 7.56
C ASN A 93 11.40 -4.32 6.67
N MET A 94 12.09 -3.21 6.89
CA MET A 94 11.89 -1.97 6.13
C MET A 94 12.06 -2.16 4.63
N LYS A 95 13.01 -3.01 4.21
CA LYS A 95 13.26 -3.28 2.79
C LYS A 95 12.01 -3.83 2.10
N LEU A 96 11.19 -4.63 2.77
CA LEU A 96 9.94 -5.15 2.19
C LEU A 96 8.91 -4.05 1.94
N MET A 97 8.85 -3.05 2.83
CA MET A 97 8.02 -1.86 2.66
C MET A 97 8.54 -1.01 1.48
N VAL A 98 9.86 -0.85 1.36
CA VAL A 98 10.49 -0.16 0.22
C VAL A 98 10.15 -0.86 -1.09
N ASP A 99 10.36 -2.18 -1.16
CA ASP A 99 10.05 -2.99 -2.34
C ASP A 99 8.55 -2.89 -2.72
N MET A 100 7.66 -2.83 -1.72
CA MET A 100 6.22 -2.63 -1.93
C MET A 100 5.90 -1.27 -2.54
N VAL A 101 6.44 -0.18 -1.98
CA VAL A 101 6.26 1.17 -2.53
C VAL A 101 6.81 1.27 -3.94
N VAL A 102 8.02 0.77 -4.17
CA VAL A 102 8.69 0.80 -5.48
C VAL A 102 7.90 0.00 -6.52
N SER A 103 7.45 -1.21 -6.19
CA SER A 103 6.67 -2.05 -7.12
C SER A 103 5.35 -1.39 -7.55
N ARG A 104 4.69 -0.66 -6.64
CA ARG A 104 3.46 0.10 -6.94
C ARG A 104 3.72 1.39 -7.68
N ARG A 105 4.91 1.98 -7.52
CA ARG A 105 5.32 3.18 -8.24
C ARG A 105 5.71 2.90 -9.68
N GLN A 106 6.46 1.83 -9.89
CA GLN A 106 7.04 1.50 -11.19
C GLN A 106 6.06 0.91 -12.19
N ASN A 107 4.75 0.88 -11.85
CA ASN A 107 3.60 0.51 -12.67
C ASN A 107 4.02 -0.24 -13.95
N PHE A 108 4.18 -1.57 -13.84
CA PHE A 108 4.68 -2.43 -14.92
C PHE A 108 3.96 -2.04 -16.21
N ASP A 109 4.64 -1.27 -17.07
CA ASP A 109 4.10 -0.87 -18.35
C ASP A 109 4.25 -2.10 -19.24
N VAL A 110 3.34 -3.07 -19.07
CA VAL A 110 3.26 -4.32 -19.85
C VAL A 110 3.13 -4.00 -21.35
N SER A 111 2.84 -2.75 -21.71
CA SER A 111 2.77 -2.26 -23.08
C SER A 111 4.12 -1.77 -23.66
N SER A 112 5.20 -1.70 -22.87
CA SER A 112 6.49 -1.16 -23.33
C SER A 112 7.25 -2.11 -24.26
N SER A 113 6.97 -3.42 -24.25
CA SER A 113 7.66 -4.39 -25.11
C SER A 113 7.21 -4.39 -26.58
N TYR A 114 6.14 -3.67 -26.94
CA TYR A 114 5.62 -3.64 -28.32
C TYR A 114 5.72 -2.27 -29.03
N ARG A 115 6.32 -1.25 -28.41
CA ARG A 115 6.47 0.09 -29.05
C ARG A 115 7.65 0.16 -30.01
N MET A 116 7.59 -0.61 -31.10
CA MET A 116 8.31 -0.30 -32.34
C MET A 116 7.41 0.51 -33.27
N ASN A 117 7.08 1.75 -32.90
CA ASN A 117 6.79 2.78 -33.91
C ASN A 117 6.84 4.20 -33.31
N PRO A 118 7.89 5.00 -33.63
CA PRO A 118 8.00 6.38 -33.18
C PRO A 118 7.20 7.28 -34.14
N GLN A 119 5.86 7.19 -34.12
CA GLN A 119 5.03 8.17 -34.83
C GLN A 119 4.34 9.08 -33.82
N ALA A 120 4.90 10.27 -33.72
CA ALA A 120 4.51 11.39 -32.87
C ALA A 120 2.99 11.53 -32.72
N SER A 121 2.50 11.28 -31.50
CA SER A 121 1.16 11.69 -31.08
C SER A 121 1.32 12.58 -29.84
N PRO A 122 0.72 13.78 -29.82
CA PRO A 122 0.94 14.76 -28.76
C PRO A 122 0.28 14.29 -27.46
N ALA A 123 1.06 14.38 -26.38
CA ALA A 123 0.66 14.63 -25.00
C ALA A 123 -0.79 14.22 -24.62
N ARG A 124 -1.15 12.94 -24.76
CA ARG A 124 -2.19 12.40 -23.89
C ARG A 124 -1.53 12.24 -22.54
N ASN A 125 -1.83 13.17 -21.64
CA ASN A 125 -1.86 12.95 -20.20
C ASN A 125 -2.69 11.68 -19.96
N ARG A 126 -2.07 10.51 -20.17
CA ARG A 126 -2.51 9.28 -19.54
C ARG A 126 -2.17 9.52 -18.10
N GLN A 127 -3.12 10.15 -17.41
CA GLN A 127 -3.17 10.17 -15.96
C GLN A 127 -2.84 8.74 -15.56
N ARG A 128 -1.67 8.55 -14.93
CA ARG A 128 -1.15 7.24 -14.55
C ARG A 128 -2.07 6.71 -13.45
N GLU A 129 -3.24 6.21 -13.87
CA GLU A 129 -4.22 5.59 -13.00
C GLU A 129 -3.55 4.38 -12.35
N GLY A 130 -3.62 4.31 -11.01
CA GLY A 130 -3.05 3.20 -10.25
C GLY A 130 -1.60 3.33 -9.78
N ILE A 131 -0.97 4.51 -9.88
CA ILE A 131 0.31 4.75 -9.20
C ILE A 131 0.06 5.15 -7.74
N LEU A 132 0.78 4.52 -6.81
CA LEU A 132 0.79 4.87 -5.39
C LEU A 132 1.23 6.32 -5.20
N ARG A 133 0.34 7.24 -4.85
CA ARG A 133 0.59 8.68 -4.68
C ARG A 133 1.10 9.08 -3.30
N SER A 134 0.56 8.45 -2.26
CA SER A 134 0.93 8.75 -0.88
C SER A 134 1.03 7.49 -0.04
N ILE A 135 1.97 7.53 0.91
CA ILE A 135 2.07 6.55 1.98
C ILE A 135 2.27 7.26 3.33
N HIS A 136 1.45 6.90 4.31
CA HIS A 136 1.60 7.33 5.69
C HIS A 136 1.98 6.14 6.55
N LEU A 137 3.06 6.28 7.33
CA LEU A 137 3.63 5.26 8.20
C LEU A 137 3.65 5.75 9.66
N GLY A 138 2.48 6.11 10.20
CA GLY A 138 2.35 6.59 11.59
C GLY A 138 2.57 5.45 12.58
N GLY A 139 3.45 5.64 13.58
CA GLY A 139 3.71 4.66 14.65
C GLY A 139 4.13 3.25 14.18
N CYS A 140 4.60 3.09 12.94
CA CYS A 140 5.08 1.82 12.40
C CYS A 140 6.50 1.55 12.90
N ARG A 141 6.79 0.32 13.34
CA ARG A 141 8.10 -0.08 13.87
C ARG A 141 8.77 -1.06 12.94
N PHE A 142 9.89 -0.64 12.33
CA PHE A 142 10.73 -1.50 11.51
C PHE A 142 11.91 -2.05 12.34
N GLU A 143 12.42 -3.24 11.98
CA GLU A 143 13.57 -3.84 12.66
C GLU A 143 14.79 -2.91 12.64
N GLU A 144 14.98 -2.19 11.54
CA GLU A 144 16.10 -1.29 11.30
C GLU A 144 16.08 -0.02 12.17
N TYR A 145 14.90 0.40 12.67
CA TYR A 145 14.78 1.53 13.59
C TYR A 145 15.37 1.24 14.97
N SER A 146 15.57 -0.03 15.32
CA SER A 146 16.23 -0.39 16.58
C SER A 146 17.75 -0.16 16.57
N SER A 147 18.33 0.24 15.43
CA SER A 147 19.77 0.46 15.28
C SER A 147 20.14 1.94 15.49
N TYR A 148 21.35 2.20 16.01
CA TYR A 148 21.89 3.58 16.13
C TYR A 148 22.05 4.29 14.80
N ASP A 149 22.11 3.53 13.70
CA ASP A 149 22.21 4.02 12.33
C ASP A 149 20.84 3.99 11.64
N SER A 150 19.74 4.13 12.40
CA SER A 150 18.39 4.12 11.85
C SER A 150 18.25 5.17 10.75
N ILE A 151 18.00 4.71 9.54
CA ILE A 151 17.72 5.56 8.39
C ILE A 151 16.20 5.69 8.32
N ASN A 152 15.67 6.91 8.29
CA ASN A 152 14.23 7.15 8.07
C ASN A 152 13.79 6.49 6.75
N PHE A 153 12.54 6.02 6.67
CA PHE A 153 12.04 5.37 5.47
C PHE A 153 12.18 6.26 4.22
N ALA A 154 11.90 7.56 4.37
CA ALA A 154 12.04 8.55 3.30
C ALA A 154 13.49 8.73 2.78
N SER A 155 14.50 8.38 3.58
CA SER A 155 15.93 8.54 3.23
C SER A 155 16.51 7.32 2.48
N HIS A 156 15.71 6.30 2.20
CA HIS A 156 16.16 5.18 1.38
C HIS A 156 16.30 5.63 -0.09
N PRO A 157 17.41 5.35 -0.80
CA PRO A 157 17.66 5.92 -2.14
C PRO A 157 16.55 5.66 -3.18
N GLU A 158 15.97 4.46 -3.15
CA GLU A 158 14.86 4.07 -4.01
C GLU A 158 13.58 4.85 -3.71
N ILE A 159 13.39 5.23 -2.45
CA ILE A 159 12.27 6.03 -1.97
C ILE A 159 12.48 7.51 -2.30
N GLU A 160 13.68 8.05 -2.10
CA GLU A 160 14.04 9.42 -2.53
C GLU A 160 13.70 9.64 -4.01
N ARG A 161 14.09 8.69 -4.87
CA ARG A 161 13.71 8.73 -6.30
C ARG A 161 12.19 8.72 -6.49
N CYS A 162 11.43 7.94 -5.72
CA CYS A 162 9.97 7.95 -5.80
C CYS A 162 9.39 9.30 -5.38
N ILE A 163 9.97 9.97 -4.38
CA ILE A 163 9.57 11.30 -3.90
C ILE A 163 9.82 12.35 -4.99
N GLU A 164 10.98 12.32 -5.65
CA GLU A 164 11.29 13.19 -6.80
C GLU A 164 10.26 13.02 -7.94
N GLU A 165 9.72 11.82 -8.11
CA GLU A 165 8.63 11.50 -9.05
C GLU A 165 7.21 11.81 -8.49
N GLY A 166 7.11 12.50 -7.36
CA GLY A 166 5.86 12.95 -6.75
C GLY A 166 5.20 11.92 -5.82
N LEU A 167 5.98 11.11 -5.10
CA LEU A 167 5.50 10.35 -3.94
C LEU A 167 5.50 11.24 -2.69
N GLU A 168 4.35 11.29 -2.04
CA GLU A 168 4.20 11.94 -0.75
C GLU A 168 4.41 10.89 0.35
N ILE A 169 5.32 11.16 1.27
CA ILE A 169 5.60 10.28 2.41
C ILE A 169 5.35 11.07 3.68
N PHE A 170 4.59 10.46 4.58
CA PHE A 170 4.32 10.98 5.90
C PHE A 170 4.81 9.95 6.91
N GLU A 171 5.72 10.38 7.80
CA GLU A 171 6.23 9.58 8.90
C GLU A 171 6.05 10.38 10.18
N ASP A 172 5.52 9.75 11.23
CA ASP A 172 5.50 10.36 12.55
C ASP A 172 6.87 10.18 13.22
N PRO A 173 7.41 11.21 13.89
CA PRO A 173 8.65 11.07 14.63
C PRO A 173 8.47 10.07 15.78
N ASP A 174 9.52 9.28 16.03
CA ASP A 174 9.56 8.40 17.20
C ASP A 174 9.31 9.22 18.48
N SER A 175 8.19 8.92 19.14
CA SER A 175 7.72 9.70 20.30
C SER A 175 8.54 9.46 21.58
N ASP A 176 9.60 8.64 21.52
CA ASP A 176 10.42 8.26 22.67
C ASP A 176 11.56 9.26 22.98
N SER A 177 11.49 10.48 22.44
CA SER A 177 12.43 11.58 22.72
C SER A 177 11.90 12.53 23.81
N ASP A 178 11.74 12.05 25.05
CA ASP A 178 11.49 12.87 26.27
C ASP A 178 12.59 12.67 27.33
#